data_AF-A0A925CY51-F1
#
_entry.id   AF-A0A925CY51-F1
#
_cell.length_a   1.000
_cell.length_b   1.000
_cell.length_c   1.000
_cell.angle_alpha   90.00
_cell.angle_beta   90.00
_cell.angle_gamma   90.00
#
_symmetry.space_group_name_H-M   'P 1'
#
loop_
_entity.id
_entity.type
_entity.pdbx_description
1 polymer ?
#
loop_
_entity_poly.entity_id
_entity_poly.type
_entity_poly.pdbx_seq_one_letter_code
_entity_poly.pdbx_strand_id
1 'polypeptide(L)' 'EKLLDILKAQERNQFETRAFVYLDIISWLESKIGNVPVQTVIREKYRAKIANPDARTRKV' A
#
# COMPACT_ATOMS: atom_id res chain seq x y z
N GLU A 1 -10.96 -9.82 -5.65
CA GLU A 1 -9.78 -10.10 -4.79
C GLU A 1 -8.51 -10.38 -5.61
N LYS A 2 -8.52 -11.27 -6.61
CA LYS A 2 -7.36 -11.58 -7.47
C LYS A 2 -6.49 -10.40 -7.94
N LEU A 3 -7.08 -9.26 -8.32
CA LEU A 3 -6.33 -8.10 -8.82
C LEU A 3 -5.51 -7.39 -7.73
N LEU A 4 -6.04 -7.32 -6.51
CA LEU A 4 -5.34 -6.67 -5.39
C LEU A 4 -4.07 -7.43 -5.03
N ASP A 5 -4.13 -8.75 -5.02
CA ASP A 5 -3.00 -9.61 -4.68
C ASP A 5 -1.89 -9.55 -5.74
N ILE A 6 -2.27 -9.49 -7.03
CA ILE A 6 -1.33 -9.31 -8.14
C ILE A 6 -0.59 -7.97 -8.00
N LEU A 7 -1.31 -6.87 -7.70
CA LEU A 7 -0.72 -5.54 -7.56
C LEU A 7 0.17 -5.42 -6.31
N LYS A 8 -0.23 -6.01 -5.18
CA LYS A 8 0.59 -6.06 -3.95
C LYS A 8 1.90 -6.83 -4.16
N ALA A 9 1.89 -7.86 -5.00
CA ALA A 9 3.10 -8.61 -5.33
C ALA A 9 4.08 -7.78 -6.19
N GLN A 10 3.56 -6.94 -7.09
CA GLN A 10 4.37 -6.07 -7.97
C GLN A 10 4.90 -4.81 -7.27
N GLU A 11 4.29 -4.35 -6.16
CA GLU A 11 4.74 -3.19 -5.36
C GLU A 11 6.21 -3.31 -4.89
N ARG A 12 6.74 -4.53 -4.77
CA ARG A 12 8.12 -4.77 -4.30
C ARG A 12 9.20 -4.58 -5.38
N ASN A 13 8.83 -4.40 -6.65
CA ASN A 13 9.78 -4.27 -7.74
C ASN A 13 10.10 -2.79 -8.02
N GLN A 14 11.23 -2.35 -7.46
CA GLN A 14 11.81 -1.00 -7.48
C GLN A 14 11.92 -0.29 -8.86
N PHE A 15 11.77 -1.00 -9.98
CA PHE A 15 11.95 -0.46 -11.33
C PHE A 15 10.66 0.04 -12.01
N GLU A 16 9.46 -0.33 -11.55
CA GLU A 16 8.17 0.15 -12.11
C GLU A 16 7.45 1.16 -11.19
N THR A 17 8.05 1.50 -10.06
CA THR A 17 7.38 2.15 -8.92
C THR A 17 6.93 3.60 -9.14
N ARG A 18 7.33 4.31 -10.22
CA ARG A 18 6.96 5.73 -10.36
C ARG A 18 5.53 5.98 -10.86
N ALA A 19 5.02 5.15 -11.76
CA ALA A 19 3.66 5.32 -12.28
C ALA A 19 2.61 4.89 -11.23
N PHE A 20 2.90 3.84 -10.46
CA PHE A 20 2.03 3.34 -9.39
C PHE A 20 2.06 4.20 -8.10
N VAL A 21 3.12 4.99 -7.87
CA VAL A 21 3.19 5.90 -6.70
C VAL A 21 2.21 7.08 -6.81
N TYR A 22 1.89 7.55 -8.02
CA TYR A 22 1.03 8.72 -8.21
C TYR A 22 -0.47 8.42 -8.15
N LEU A 23 -0.88 7.17 -8.38
CA LEU A 23 -2.25 6.73 -8.25
C LEU A 23 -2.26 5.57 -7.26
N ASP A 24 -2.64 5.84 -6.00
CA ASP A 24 -2.75 4.81 -4.96
C ASP A 24 -3.98 3.93 -5.22
N ILE A 25 -3.93 3.21 -6.34
CA ILE A 25 -4.95 2.30 -6.85
C ILE A 25 -5.15 1.13 -5.89
N ILE A 26 -4.13 0.80 -5.09
CA ILE A 26 -4.19 -0.20 -4.04
C ILE A 26 -5.10 0.30 -2.91
N SER A 27 -4.87 1.52 -2.37
CA SER A 27 -5.76 2.09 -1.36
C SER A 27 -7.18 2.32 -1.88
N TRP A 28 -7.34 2.67 -3.16
CA TRP A 28 -8.66 2.79 -3.79
C TRP A 28 -9.38 1.43 -3.87
N LEU A 29 -8.68 0.36 -4.28
CA LEU A 29 -9.25 -1.00 -4.32
C LEU A 29 -9.60 -1.51 -2.92
N GLU A 30 -8.72 -1.30 -1.93
CA GLU A 30 -8.98 -1.66 -0.53
C GLU A 30 -10.18 -0.91 0.05
N SER A 31 -10.34 0.37 -0.29
CA SER A 31 -11.52 1.17 0.05
C SER A 31 -12.80 0.59 -0.54
N LYS A 32 -12.76 0.15 -1.81
CA LYS A 32 -13.93 -0.44 -2.49
C LYS A 32 -14.27 -1.84 -1.95
N ILE A 33 -13.28 -2.65 -1.62
CA ILE A 33 -13.49 -4.00 -1.05
C ILE A 33 -13.97 -3.91 0.41
N GLY A 34 -13.35 -3.04 1.21
CA GLY A 34 -13.70 -2.85 2.63
C GLY A 34 -14.90 -1.95 2.86
N ASN A 35 -15.48 -1.35 1.81
CA ASN A 35 -16.54 -0.34 1.89
C ASN A 35 -16.25 0.78 2.89
N VAL A 36 -14.99 1.20 2.96
CA VAL A 36 -14.51 2.28 3.84
C VAL A 36 -13.99 3.44 2.99
N PRO A 37 -14.04 4.68 3.48
CA PRO A 37 -13.45 5.81 2.77
C PRO A 37 -11.94 5.62 2.52
N VAL A 38 -11.45 5.94 1.32
CA VAL A 38 -10.03 5.82 0.94
C VAL A 38 -9.09 6.58 1.88
N GLN A 39 -9.53 7.73 2.39
CA GLN A 39 -8.81 8.52 3.39
C GLN A 39 -8.54 7.74 4.69
N THR A 40 -9.46 6.84 5.09
CA THR A 40 -9.27 5.98 6.26
C THR A 40 -8.18 4.96 5.99
N VAL A 41 -8.20 4.33 4.81
CA VAL A 41 -7.17 3.37 4.38
C VAL A 41 -5.78 4.01 4.35
N ILE A 42 -5.66 5.20 3.77
CA ILE A 42 -4.39 5.95 3.72
C ILE A 42 -3.90 6.31 5.13
N ARG A 43 -4.81 6.77 6.00
CA ARG A 43 -4.49 7.11 7.39
C ARG A 43 -4.02 5.89 8.18
N GLU A 44 -4.65 4.74 8.01
CA GLU A 44 -4.25 3.49 8.65
C GLU A 44 -2.88 3.00 8.18
N LYS A 45 -2.63 3.03 6.86
CA LYS A 45 -1.31 2.72 6.29
C LYS A 45 -0.22 3.63 6.85
N TYR A 46 -0.49 4.92 6.97
CA TYR A 46 0.44 5.88 7.56
C TYR A 46 0.71 5.58 9.04
N ARG A 47 -0.34 5.32 9.82
CA ARG A 47 -0.22 4.93 11.24
C ARG A 47 0.57 3.63 11.40
N ALA A 48 0.35 2.63 10.55
CA ALA A 48 1.09 1.36 10.56
C ALA A 48 2.59 1.56 10.24
N LYS A 49 2.92 2.46 9.29
CA LYS A 49 4.32 2.82 9.00
C LYS A 49 5.01 3.52 10.17
N ILE A 50 4.29 4.36 10.91
CA ILE A 50 4.83 5.05 12.10
C ILE A 50 4.96 4.10 13.30
N ALA A 51 3.97 3.22 13.50
CA ALA A 51 3.93 2.30 14.63
C ALA A 51 4.98 1.19 14.55
N ASN A 52 5.52 0.91 13.35
CA ASN A 52 6.61 -0.04 13.16
C ASN A 52 7.88 0.67 12.66
N PRO A 53 8.60 1.40 13.53
CA PRO A 53 9.83 2.11 13.16
C PRO A 53 10.96 1.16 12.73
N ASP A 54 10.89 -0.13 13.07
CA ASP A 54 11.95 -1.12 12.87
C ASP A 54 11.93 -1.82 11.50
N ALA A 55 10.92 -1.59 10.67
CA ALA A 55 10.84 -2.19 9.33
C ALA A 55 11.93 -1.69 8.36
N ARG A 56 12.66 -0.62 8.72
CA ARG A 56 13.84 -0.13 7.99
C ARG A 56 15.16 -0.74 8.48
N THR A 57 15.22 -1.33 9.68
CA THR A 57 16.48 -1.69 10.35
C THR A 57 16.93 -3.13 10.13
N ARG A 58 16.06 -4.04 9.65
CA ARG A 58 16.46 -5.39 9.20
C ARG A 58 16.65 -5.46 7.69
N LYS A 59 17.59 -4.68 7.17
CA LYS A 59 18.25 -4.94 5.88
C LYS A 59 19.72 -4.47 5.95
N VAL A 60 20.48 -5.14 6.81
CA VAL A 60 21.94 -5.33 6.69
C VAL A 60 22.22 -6.81 6.67
#